data_AF-A0A3D4VXH0-F1
#
_entry.id   AF-A0A3D4VXH0-F1
#
_cell.length_a   1.000
_cell.length_b   1.000
_cell.length_c   1.000
_cell.angle_alpha   90.00
_cell.angle_beta   90.00
_cell.angle_gamma   90.00
#
_symmetry.space_group_name_H-M   'P 1'
#
loop_
_entity.id
_entity.type
_entity.pdbx_description
1 polymer ?
#
loop_
_entity_poly.entity_id
_entity_poly.type
_entity_poly.pdbx_seq_one_letter_code
_entity_poly.pdbx_strand_id
1 'polypeptide(L)'
;MDYTCIFFGVLFTLGGFVFATGNGHSHLSAWKNMPPEEKEKIAIVPLCRNIGEIIALNGIIFLLKGLWAGFSDHWFVGAMVAWMIIAGFDVWYIEKSQRYRKK
;
A
#
# COMPACT_ATOMS: atom_id res chain seq x y z
N MET A 1 12.69 22.31 0.45
CA MET A 1 12.31 20.98 -0.10
C MET A 1 12.79 19.94 0.88
N ASP A 2 11.93 19.01 1.27
CA ASP A 2 12.29 17.92 2.16
C ASP A 2 12.73 16.72 1.32
N TYR A 3 14.05 16.58 1.14
CA TYR A 3 14.63 15.53 0.31
C TYR A 3 14.35 14.12 0.86
N THR A 4 14.20 13.98 2.16
CA THR A 4 13.86 12.71 2.81
C THR A 4 12.44 12.31 2.44
N CYS A 5 11.49 13.26 2.50
CA CYS A 5 10.12 13.02 2.06
C CYS A 5 10.01 12.72 0.56
N ILE A 6 10.79 13.39 -0.28
CA ILE A 6 10.84 13.09 -1.72
C ILE A 6 11.36 11.66 -1.95
N PHE A 7 12.46 11.28 -1.30
CA PHE A 7 13.06 9.96 -1.45
C PHE A 7 12.08 8.85 -1.06
N PHE A 8 11.49 8.92 0.14
CA PHE A 8 10.51 7.93 0.58
C PHE A 8 9.23 7.98 -0.26
N GLY A 9 8.80 9.17 -0.68
CA GLY A 9 7.64 9.34 -1.55
C GLY A 9 7.81 8.63 -2.89
N VAL A 10 8.94 8.81 -3.56
CA VAL A 10 9.26 8.09 -4.81
C VAL A 10 9.31 6.58 -4.55
N LEU A 11 10.02 6.15 -3.49
CA LEU A 11 10.19 4.74 -3.17
C LEU A 11 8.84 4.03 -2.92
N PHE A 12 7.98 4.62 -2.08
CA PHE A 12 6.67 4.05 -1.79
C PHE A 12 5.71 4.14 -2.96
N THR A 13 5.77 5.19 -3.77
CA THR A 13 4.92 5.30 -4.97
C THR A 13 5.28 4.22 -6.00
N LEU A 14 6.56 4.04 -6.29
CA LEU A 14 7.04 3.02 -7.22
C LEU A 14 6.77 1.61 -6.68
N GLY A 15 7.09 1.36 -5.41
CA GLY A 15 6.80 0.09 -4.77
C GLY A 15 5.30 -0.23 -4.79
N GLY A 16 4.46 0.73 -4.40
CA GLY A 16 3.01 0.62 -4.43
C GLY A 16 2.48 0.32 -5.83
N PHE A 17 3.01 0.95 -6.87
CA PHE A 17 2.62 0.68 -8.25
C PHE A 17 3.04 -0.73 -8.74
N VAL A 18 4.23 -1.20 -8.36
CA VAL A 18 4.68 -2.58 -8.64
C VAL A 18 3.77 -3.60 -7.95
N PHE A 19 3.32 -3.33 -6.73
CA PHE A 19 2.31 -4.15 -6.06
C PHE A 19 0.93 -4.03 -6.74
N ALA A 20 0.55 -2.82 -7.17
CA ALA A 20 -0.73 -2.51 -7.82
C ALA A 20 -0.92 -3.28 -9.14
N THR A 21 0.16 -3.43 -9.91
CA THR A 21 0.19 -4.18 -11.18
C THR A 21 0.11 -5.70 -11.00
N GLY A 22 0.02 -6.20 -9.75
CA GLY A 22 -0.12 -7.62 -9.45
C GLY A 22 1.19 -8.40 -9.45
N ASN A 23 2.23 -7.94 -10.15
CA ASN A 23 3.52 -8.65 -10.25
C ASN A 23 4.28 -8.79 -8.91
N GLY A 24 3.95 -7.97 -7.91
CA GLY A 24 4.57 -7.99 -6.58
C GLY A 24 4.40 -9.30 -5.80
N HIS A 25 3.36 -10.11 -6.09
CA HIS A 25 3.14 -11.38 -5.39
C HIS A 25 4.25 -12.41 -5.55
N SER A 26 5.03 -12.31 -6.63
CA SER A 26 6.14 -13.22 -6.94
C SER A 26 7.36 -12.95 -6.06
N HIS A 27 7.41 -11.79 -5.40
CA HIS A 27 8.48 -11.39 -4.48
C HIS A 27 8.11 -11.59 -3.01
N LEU A 28 6.83 -11.82 -2.69
CA LEU A 28 6.41 -12.17 -1.32
C LEU A 28 6.88 -13.58 -0.98
N SER A 29 7.87 -13.68 -0.08
CA SER A 29 8.29 -14.95 0.52
C SER A 29 7.13 -15.67 1.21
N ALA A 30 6.25 -14.90 1.87
CA ALA A 30 5.03 -15.42 2.50
C ALA A 30 4.09 -16.08 1.47
N TRP A 31 3.94 -15.48 0.28
CA TRP A 31 3.20 -16.11 -0.81
C TRP A 31 3.92 -17.37 -1.30
N LYS A 32 5.23 -17.33 -1.56
CA LYS A 32 5.97 -18.52 -2.04
C LYS A 32 5.84 -19.73 -1.10
N ASN A 33 5.94 -19.51 0.20
CA ASN A 33 5.96 -20.57 1.21
C ASN A 33 4.57 -21.07 1.63
N MET A 34 3.49 -20.40 1.20
CA MET A 34 2.12 -20.80 1.55
C MET A 34 1.72 -22.12 0.84
N PRO A 35 1.00 -23.04 1.51
CA PRO A 35 0.52 -24.27 0.90
C PRO A 35 -0.34 -24.00 -0.34
N PRO A 36 -0.30 -24.88 -1.36
CA PRO A 36 -1.10 -24.71 -2.58
C PRO A 36 -2.61 -24.60 -2.30
N GLU A 37 -3.13 -25.34 -1.32
CA GLU A 37 -4.55 -25.30 -0.92
C GLU A 37 -5.01 -23.92 -0.38
N GLU A 38 -4.11 -23.17 0.26
CA GLU A 38 -4.42 -21.82 0.74
C GLU A 38 -4.25 -20.78 -0.37
N LYS A 39 -3.23 -20.93 -1.21
CA LYS A 39 -3.03 -20.10 -2.40
C LYS A 39 -4.23 -20.16 -3.35
N GLU A 40 -4.81 -21.34 -3.51
CA GLU A 40 -5.96 -21.54 -4.38
C GLU A 40 -7.23 -20.89 -3.83
N LYS A 41 -7.31 -20.67 -2.51
CA LYS A 41 -8.38 -19.92 -1.85
C LYS A 41 -8.18 -18.42 -1.91
N ILE A 42 -7.03 -17.90 -2.30
CA ILE A 42 -6.72 -16.46 -2.27
C ILE A 42 -6.68 -15.87 -3.69
N ALA A 43 -7.44 -14.79 -3.89
CA ALA A 43 -7.34 -13.94 -5.06
C ALA A 43 -6.18 -12.94 -4.86
N ILE A 44 -4.95 -13.42 -5.10
CA ILE A 44 -3.73 -12.65 -4.81
C ILE A 44 -3.57 -11.38 -5.65
N VAL A 45 -4.06 -11.37 -6.88
CA VAL A 45 -3.98 -10.20 -7.78
C VAL A 45 -4.78 -9.01 -7.21
N PRO A 46 -6.09 -9.13 -6.92
CA PRO A 46 -6.83 -8.01 -6.33
C PRO A 46 -6.33 -7.64 -4.93
N LEU A 47 -5.78 -8.60 -4.16
CA LEU A 47 -5.20 -8.33 -2.85
C LEU A 47 -3.92 -7.48 -2.96
N CYS A 48 -2.96 -7.90 -3.79
CA CYS A 48 -1.76 -7.11 -4.07
C CYS A 48 -2.10 -5.75 -4.66
N ARG A 49 -3.14 -5.69 -5.50
CA ARG A 49 -3.60 -4.42 -6.06
C ARG A 49 -4.01 -3.42 -4.99
N ASN A 50 -4.86 -3.88 -4.07
CA ASN A 50 -5.38 -3.08 -2.97
C ASN A 50 -4.27 -2.60 -2.03
N ILE A 51 -3.38 -3.52 -1.61
CA ILE A 51 -2.22 -3.19 -0.76
C ILE A 51 -1.30 -2.20 -1.49
N GLY A 52 -1.05 -2.40 -2.79
CA GLY A 52 -0.25 -1.52 -3.61
C GLY A 52 -0.83 -0.11 -3.72
N GLU A 53 -2.15 0.01 -3.85
CA GLU A 53 -2.87 1.30 -3.86
C GLU A 53 -2.71 2.05 -2.51
N ILE A 54 -2.81 1.36 -1.37
CA ILE A 54 -2.57 1.97 -0.04
C ILE A 54 -1.13 2.44 0.13
N ILE A 55 -0.15 1.65 -0.30
CA ILE A 55 1.28 2.00 -0.25
C ILE A 55 1.57 3.19 -1.18
N ALA A 56 1.01 3.21 -2.39
CA ALA A 56 1.17 4.31 -3.33
C ALA A 56 0.55 5.61 -2.79
N LEU A 57 -0.61 5.52 -2.11
CA LEU A 57 -1.25 6.67 -1.48
C LEU A 57 -0.36 7.29 -0.38
N ASN A 58 0.34 6.46 0.40
CA ASN A 58 1.36 6.94 1.33
C ASN A 58 2.48 7.67 0.60
N GLY A 59 3.00 7.06 -0.48
CA GLY A 59 4.06 7.65 -1.30
C GLY A 59 3.68 9.04 -1.84
N ILE A 60 2.43 9.22 -2.29
CA ILE A 60 1.91 10.51 -2.76
C ILE A 60 1.87 11.54 -1.63
N ILE A 61 1.46 11.16 -0.40
CA ILE A 61 1.46 12.07 0.76
C ILE A 61 2.88 12.57 1.07
N PHE A 62 3.87 11.67 1.03
CA PHE A 62 5.28 12.00 1.20
C PHE A 62 5.82 12.90 0.07
N LEU A 63 5.45 12.64 -1.19
CA LEU A 63 5.82 13.49 -2.33
C LEU A 63 5.22 14.89 -2.22
N LEU A 64 3.95 15.01 -1.81
CA LEU A 64 3.30 16.30 -1.59
C LEU A 64 4.04 17.10 -0.51
N LYS A 65 4.48 16.46 0.57
CA LYS A 65 5.31 17.10 1.60
C LYS A 65 6.68 17.54 1.09
N GLY A 66 7.32 16.71 0.28
CA GLY A 66 8.63 16.99 -0.28
C GLY A 66 8.64 18.13 -1.30
N LEU A 67 7.62 18.17 -2.18
CA LEU A 67 7.54 19.04 -3.35
C LEU A 67 6.73 20.33 -3.10
N TRP A 68 5.78 20.32 -2.17
CA TRP A 68 4.92 21.47 -1.90
C TRP A 68 5.28 22.16 -0.58
N ALA A 69 5.88 23.36 -0.69
CA ALA A 69 6.22 24.19 0.47
C ALA A 69 5.01 24.64 1.31
N GLY A 70 3.79 24.61 0.76
CA GLY A 70 2.55 24.95 1.46
C GLY A 70 1.98 23.80 2.31
N PHE A 71 2.48 22.57 2.13
CA PHE A 71 2.09 21.45 2.96
C PHE A 71 2.87 21.47 4.28
N SER A 72 2.36 22.26 5.22
CA SER A 72 2.94 22.40 6.55
C SER A 72 2.97 21.07 7.31
N ASP A 73 3.82 20.97 8.33
CA ASP A 73 3.99 19.74 9.12
C ASP A 73 2.69 19.30 9.81
N HIS A 74 1.86 20.24 10.28
CA HIS A 74 0.56 19.91 10.88
C HIS A 74 -0.37 19.20 9.89
N TRP A 75 -0.43 19.69 8.64
CA TRP A 75 -1.23 19.08 7.58
C TRP A 75 -0.67 17.72 7.15
N PHE A 76 0.66 17.56 7.13
CA PHE A 76 1.32 16.29 6.87
C PHE A 76 1.01 15.24 7.95
N VAL A 77 1.14 15.61 9.24
CA VAL A 77 0.79 14.72 10.35
C VAL A 77 -0.69 14.33 10.30
N GLY A 78 -1.58 15.29 10.00
CA GLY A 78 -3.00 15.00 9.80
C GLY A 78 -3.25 13.99 8.67
N ALA A 79 -2.58 14.15 7.53
CA ALA A 79 -2.68 13.21 6.41
C ALA A 79 -2.11 11.82 6.76
N MET A 80 -1.01 11.74 7.51
CA MET A 80 -0.44 10.49 7.98
C MET A 80 -1.38 9.75 8.93
N VAL A 81 -2.03 10.46 9.86
CA VAL A 81 -3.03 9.86 10.75
C VAL A 81 -4.24 9.35 9.96
N ALA A 82 -4.76 10.16 9.03
CA ALA A 82 -5.87 9.73 8.17
C ALA A 82 -5.49 8.50 7.33
N TRP A 83 -4.28 8.47 6.76
CA TRP A 83 -3.76 7.33 6.02
C TRP A 83 -3.65 6.08 6.91
N MET A 84 -3.13 6.19 8.13
CA MET A 84 -3.04 5.05 9.06
C MET A 84 -4.41 4.47 9.39
N ILE A 85 -5.43 5.32 9.57
CA ILE A 85 -6.81 4.89 9.81
C ILE A 85 -7.33 4.14 8.58
N ILE A 86 -7.16 4.70 7.38
CA ILE A 86 -7.57 4.06 6.12
C ILE A 86 -6.87 2.71 5.93
N ALA A 87 -5.55 2.64 6.16
CA ALA A 87 -4.79 1.41 6.08
C ALA A 87 -5.26 0.36 7.10
N GLY A 88 -5.61 0.78 8.31
CA GLY A 88 -6.19 -0.11 9.33
C GLY A 88 -7.55 -0.67 8.89
N PHE A 89 -8.43 0.18 8.35
CA PHE A 89 -9.70 -0.27 7.79
C PHE A 89 -9.51 -1.19 6.58
N ASP A 90 -8.51 -0.93 5.75
CA ASP A 90 -8.19 -1.74 4.58
C ASP A 90 -7.79 -3.16 4.98
N VAL A 91 -6.88 -3.29 5.96
CA VAL A 91 -6.47 -4.59 6.52
C VAL A 91 -7.66 -5.31 7.15
N TRP A 92 -8.46 -4.61 7.94
CA TRP A 92 -9.67 -5.18 8.53
C TRP A 92 -10.66 -5.67 7.46
N TYR A 93 -10.83 -4.91 6.38
CA TYR A 93 -11.69 -5.29 5.26
C TYR A 93 -11.15 -6.49 4.47
N ILE A 94 -9.84 -6.57 4.29
CA ILE A 94 -9.16 -7.72 3.68
C ILE A 94 -9.44 -8.99 4.51
N GLU A 95 -9.31 -8.91 5.83
CA GLU A 95 -9.50 -10.05 6.73
C GLU A 95 -10.97 -10.50 6.80
N LYS A 96 -11.91 -9.56 6.91
CA LYS A 96 -13.33 -9.88 7.08
C LYS A 96 -14.06 -10.18 5.77
N SER A 97 -13.65 -9.59 4.65
CA SER A 97 -14.37 -9.76 3.39
C SER A 97 -13.97 -11.06 2.68
N GLN A 98 -14.96 -11.73 2.07
CA GLN A 98 -14.69 -12.86 1.16
C GLN A 98 -14.22 -12.39 -0.22
N ARG A 99 -13.99 -11.09 -0.44
CA ARG A 99 -13.67 -10.50 -1.76
C ARG A 99 -12.34 -10.98 -2.31
N TYR A 100 -11.39 -11.25 -1.43
CA TYR A 100 -10.07 -11.77 -1.78
C TYR A 100 -9.99 -13.29 -1.64
N ARG A 101 -11.15 -13.95 -1.45
CA ARG A 101 -11.24 -15.40 -1.43
C ARG A 101 -11.77 -15.88 -2.79
N LYS A 102 -11.06 -16.81 -3.43
CA LYS A 102 -11.57 -17.49 -4.63
C LYS A 102 -12.73 -18.39 -4.20
N LYS A 103 -13.82 -18.35 -4.97
CA LYS A 103 -14.98 -19.23 -4.79
C LYS A 103 -14.61 -20.68 -5.12
#